data_AF-A0A6L4YES3-F1
#
_entry.id   AF-A0A6L4YES3-F1
#
_cell.length_a   1.000
_cell.length_b   1.000
_cell.length_c   1.000
_cell.angle_alpha   90.00
_cell.angle_beta   90.00
_cell.angle_gamma   90.00
#
_symmetry.space_group_name_H-M   'P 1'
#
loop_
_entity.id
_entity.type
_entity.pdbx_description
1 polymer ?
#
loop_
_entity_poly.entity_id
_entity_poly.type
_entity_poly.pdbx_seq_one_letter_code
_entity_poly.pdbx_strand_id
1 'polypeptide(L)'
;MRTDESTWRQVLAAMPAGDVEVSEALAVAFVGSDDFKAKSGSAWLWWPGGPGRPARRCDWNGFFPADWGMLMVMSEAALETVCAEGDSCMAGLVRRGKIMPFLLQQRDALEAAGILDFIEALELATPKH
;
A
#
# COMPACT_ATOMS: atom_id res chain seq x y z
N MET A 1 2.05 2.54 -19.29
CA MET A 1 3.51 2.79 -19.33
C MET A 1 4.08 2.15 -18.08
N ARG A 2 5.16 1.36 -18.12
CA ARG A 2 5.71 0.78 -16.87
C ARG A 2 6.29 1.92 -16.04
N THR A 3 5.66 2.24 -14.90
CA THR A 3 6.11 3.26 -13.95
C THR A 3 7.55 2.99 -13.54
N ASP A 4 8.39 4.04 -13.54
CA ASP A 4 9.79 3.91 -13.13
C ASP A 4 9.94 3.68 -11.62
N GLU A 5 11.07 3.07 -11.25
CA GLU A 5 11.39 2.73 -9.86
C GLU A 5 11.61 3.98 -8.99
N SER A 6 12.06 5.11 -9.56
CA SER A 6 12.22 6.37 -8.82
C SER A 6 10.89 6.94 -8.33
N THR A 7 9.84 6.87 -9.14
CA THR A 7 8.48 7.31 -8.80
C THR A 7 7.96 6.50 -7.62
N TRP A 8 8.12 5.18 -7.68
CA TRP A 8 7.73 4.31 -6.57
C TRP A 8 8.51 4.60 -5.28
N ARG A 9 9.82 4.85 -5.37
CA ARG A 9 10.60 5.25 -4.19
C ARG A 9 10.10 6.57 -3.58
N GLN A 10 9.70 7.54 -4.40
CA GLN A 10 9.11 8.79 -3.92
C GLN A 10 7.76 8.56 -3.24
N VAL A 11 6.89 7.76 -3.84
CA VAL A 11 5.61 7.37 -3.23
C VAL A 11 5.84 6.72 -1.87
N LEU A 12 6.74 5.74 -1.78
CA LEU A 12 7.01 5.05 -0.52
C LEU A 12 7.67 5.94 0.54
N ALA A 13 8.46 6.94 0.11
CA ALA A 13 9.03 7.94 1.00
C ALA A 13 7.98 8.94 1.52
N ALA A 14 6.85 9.08 0.84
CA ALA A 14 5.73 9.91 1.29
C ALA A 14 4.79 9.18 2.24
N MET A 15 4.93 7.86 2.43
CA MET A 15 4.10 7.11 3.37
C MET A 15 4.38 7.54 4.81
N PRO A 16 3.34 7.66 5.66
CA PRO A 16 3.51 8.09 7.03
C PRO A 16 4.47 7.16 7.77
N ALA A 17 5.28 7.72 8.68
CA ALA A 17 5.99 6.87 9.64
C ALA A 17 4.94 6.19 10.53
N GLY A 18 5.13 4.91 10.83
CA GLY A 18 4.32 4.29 11.87
C GLY A 18 4.96 4.54 13.22
N ASP A 19 4.18 5.10 14.13
CA ASP A 19 4.60 5.42 15.49
C ASP A 19 4.37 4.26 16.48
N VAL A 20 3.92 3.10 15.97
CA VAL A 20 3.45 1.97 16.77
C VAL A 20 4.43 0.81 16.68
N GLU A 21 4.84 0.27 17.83
CA GLU A 21 5.58 -1.00 17.88
C GLU A 21 4.62 -2.16 17.54
N VAL A 22 4.83 -2.80 16.39
CA VAL A 22 3.96 -3.85 15.87
C VAL A 22 4.46 -5.24 16.23
N SER A 23 3.54 -6.15 16.53
CA SER A 23 3.85 -7.55 16.88
C SER A 23 3.97 -8.46 15.66
N GLU A 24 3.39 -8.05 14.53
CA GLU A 24 3.40 -8.75 13.24
C GLU A 24 3.93 -7.84 12.14
N ALA A 25 4.58 -8.42 11.13
CA ALA A 25 5.24 -7.66 10.06
C ALA A 25 4.51 -7.79 8.72
N LEU A 26 3.21 -7.45 8.68
CA LEU A 26 2.44 -7.43 7.44
C LEU A 26 2.79 -6.21 6.57
N ALA A 27 2.94 -6.43 5.27
CA ALA A 27 3.18 -5.37 4.31
C ALA A 27 1.86 -4.77 3.79
N VAL A 28 1.88 -3.47 3.54
CA VAL A 28 1.04 -2.84 2.51
C VAL A 28 1.81 -2.94 1.19
N ALA A 29 1.28 -3.72 0.26
CA ALA A 29 1.84 -3.89 -1.07
C ALA A 29 1.22 -2.88 -2.04
N PHE A 30 2.04 -2.22 -2.84
CA PHE A 30 1.62 -1.29 -3.88
C PHE A 30 1.98 -1.85 -5.25
N VAL A 31 1.03 -1.79 -6.17
CA VAL A 31 1.21 -2.25 -7.57
C VAL A 31 0.62 -1.23 -8.54
N GLY A 32 1.22 -1.15 -9.72
CA GLY A 32 0.65 -0.36 -10.81
C GLY A 32 -0.61 -1.01 -11.38
N SER A 33 -1.56 -0.21 -11.88
CA SER A 33 -2.80 -0.73 -12.48
C SER A 33 -2.56 -1.65 -13.68
N ASP A 34 -1.50 -1.39 -14.46
CA ASP A 34 -1.15 -2.22 -15.62
C ASP A 34 -0.62 -3.59 -15.17
N ASP A 35 0.28 -3.62 -14.19
CA ASP A 35 0.81 -4.85 -13.59
C ASP A 35 -0.32 -5.66 -12.94
N PHE A 36 -1.23 -4.99 -12.22
CA PHE A 36 -2.43 -5.62 -11.64
C PHE A 36 -3.30 -6.32 -12.68
N LYS A 37 -3.61 -5.64 -13.79
CA LYS A 37 -4.39 -6.23 -14.91
C LYS A 37 -3.65 -7.39 -15.56
N ALA A 38 -2.34 -7.28 -15.71
CA ALA A 38 -1.49 -8.33 -16.26
C ALA A 38 -1.26 -9.49 -15.28
N LYS A 39 -1.68 -9.37 -14.01
CA LYS A 39 -1.39 -10.30 -12.91
C LYS A 39 0.09 -10.65 -12.82
N SER A 40 0.96 -9.70 -13.19
CA SER A 40 2.40 -9.88 -13.21
C SER A 40 3.10 -8.53 -13.28
N GLY A 41 4.25 -8.40 -12.63
CA GLY A 41 5.02 -7.16 -12.62
C GLY A 41 5.80 -6.96 -11.34
N SER A 42 5.86 -5.72 -10.86
CA SER A 42 6.55 -5.39 -9.61
C SER A 42 5.55 -4.95 -8.55
N ALA A 43 5.78 -5.41 -7.32
CA ALA A 43 5.14 -4.89 -6.12
C ALA A 43 6.15 -4.17 -5.23
N TRP A 44 5.67 -3.15 -4.55
CA TRP A 44 6.43 -2.32 -3.63
C TRP A 44 5.86 -2.46 -2.23
N LEU A 45 6.67 -2.90 -1.30
CA LEU A 45 6.25 -3.26 0.04
C LEU A 45 6.66 -2.18 1.02
N TRP A 46 5.70 -1.76 1.84
CA TRP A 46 5.87 -0.83 2.95
C TRP A 46 5.27 -1.45 4.22
N TRP A 47 5.89 -1.16 5.37
CA TRP A 47 5.49 -1.70 6.67
C TRP A 47 5.14 -0.54 7.61
N PRO A 48 3.85 -0.21 7.77
CA PRO A 48 3.44 0.73 8.81
C PRO A 48 3.84 0.17 10.18
N GLY A 49 4.48 1.00 10.99
CA GLY A 49 4.88 0.65 12.37
C GLY A 49 6.17 -0.16 12.49
N GLY A 50 6.85 -0.48 11.39
CA GLY A 50 8.16 -1.13 11.46
C GLY A 50 9.29 -0.11 11.57
N PRO A 51 9.87 0.17 12.76
CA PRO A 51 11.03 1.04 12.84
C PRO A 51 12.18 0.46 12.01
N GLY A 52 12.61 1.21 10.99
CA GLY A 52 13.83 0.91 10.24
C GLY A 52 13.72 -0.19 9.18
N ARG A 53 12.52 -0.70 8.84
CA ARG A 53 12.39 -1.60 7.68
C ARG A 53 12.28 -0.78 6.39
N PRO A 54 13.30 -0.82 5.50
CA PRO A 54 13.23 -0.05 4.26
C PRO A 54 12.14 -0.63 3.35
N ALA A 55 11.50 0.25 2.58
CA ALA A 55 10.59 -0.17 1.54
C ALA A 55 11.32 -1.10 0.56
N ARG A 56 10.63 -2.15 0.10
CA ARG A 56 11.24 -3.21 -0.71
C ARG A 56 10.47 -3.44 -2.00
N ARG A 57 11.20 -3.58 -3.10
CA ARG A 57 10.66 -4.10 -4.36
C ARG A 57 10.69 -5.63 -4.38
N CYS A 58 9.65 -6.25 -4.91
CA CYS A 58 9.66 -7.66 -5.28
C CYS A 58 8.94 -7.89 -6.61
N ASP A 59 9.25 -9.02 -7.25
CA ASP A 59 8.46 -9.49 -8.38
C ASP A 59 7.12 -10.01 -7.88
N TRP A 60 6.07 -9.73 -8.63
CA TRP A 60 4.71 -10.17 -8.33
C TRP A 60 4.15 -10.92 -9.52
N ASN A 61 3.47 -12.04 -9.25
CA ASN A 61 3.00 -13.01 -10.23
C ASN A 61 1.49 -13.27 -10.11
N GLY A 62 0.74 -12.31 -9.54
CA GLY A 62 -0.70 -12.41 -9.38
C GLY A 62 -1.15 -13.07 -8.08
N PHE A 63 -0.25 -13.70 -7.32
CA PHE A 63 -0.55 -14.28 -6.02
C PHE A 63 -0.29 -13.30 -4.88
N PHE A 64 -1.04 -13.41 -3.79
CA PHE A 64 -0.91 -12.56 -2.61
C PHE A 64 -0.25 -13.37 -1.48
N PRO A 65 1.02 -13.10 -1.16
CA PRO A 65 1.69 -13.72 -0.03
C PRO A 65 0.96 -13.51 1.30
N ALA A 66 1.10 -14.46 2.22
CA ALA A 66 0.46 -14.39 3.54
C ALA A 66 1.00 -13.23 4.41
N ASP A 67 2.20 -12.74 4.13
CA ASP A 67 2.81 -11.59 4.80
C ASP A 67 2.33 -10.24 4.23
N TRP A 68 1.35 -10.24 3.31
CA TRP A 68 0.71 -9.00 2.82
C TRP A 68 -0.61 -8.80 3.55
N GLY A 69 -0.74 -7.68 4.25
CA GLY A 69 -1.98 -7.27 4.90
C GLY A 69 -2.95 -6.59 3.93
N MET A 70 -2.41 -5.79 3.03
CA MET A 70 -3.19 -4.95 2.13
C MET A 70 -2.51 -4.82 0.77
N LEU A 71 -3.30 -4.72 -0.29
CA LEU A 71 -2.85 -4.38 -1.63
C LEU A 71 -3.44 -3.03 -2.06
N MET A 72 -2.61 -2.16 -2.60
CA MET A 72 -2.94 -0.84 -3.14
C MET A 72 -2.65 -0.84 -4.64
N VAL A 73 -3.69 -0.84 -5.46
CA VAL A 73 -3.54 -0.71 -6.91
C VAL A 73 -3.62 0.76 -7.28
N MET A 74 -2.54 1.30 -7.86
CA MET A 74 -2.42 2.72 -8.19
C MET A 74 -2.37 2.92 -9.70
N SER A 75 -3.21 3.82 -10.21
CA SER A 75 -3.05 4.34 -11.57
C SER A 75 -1.83 5.26 -11.68
N GLU A 76 -1.32 5.46 -12.89
CA GLU A 76 -0.23 6.42 -13.18
C GLU A 76 -0.52 7.82 -12.63
N ALA A 77 -1.72 8.36 -12.90
CA ALA A 77 -2.14 9.66 -12.37
C ALA A 77 -2.19 9.71 -10.83
N ALA A 78 -2.48 8.59 -10.16
CA ALA A 78 -2.44 8.53 -8.70
C ALA A 78 -1.00 8.60 -8.18
N LEU A 79 -0.06 7.94 -8.86
CA LEU A 79 1.35 7.98 -8.49
C LEU A 79 1.91 9.39 -8.62
N GLU A 80 1.64 10.08 -9.72
CA GLU A 80 2.04 11.47 -9.93
C GLU A 80 1.48 12.40 -8.84
N THR A 81 0.20 12.22 -8.48
CA THR A 81 -0.45 13.03 -7.44
C THR A 81 0.21 12.79 -6.08
N VAL A 82 0.47 11.53 -5.70
CA VAL A 82 1.13 11.21 -4.42
C VAL A 82 2.57 11.72 -4.40
N CYS A 83 3.30 11.66 -5.51
CA CYS A 83 4.63 12.27 -5.61
C CYS A 83 4.60 13.79 -5.39
N ALA A 84 3.55 14.47 -5.84
CA ALA A 84 3.44 15.92 -5.74
C ALA A 84 2.87 16.41 -4.40
N GLU A 85 1.89 15.69 -3.85
CA GLU A 85 1.07 16.14 -2.71
C GLU A 85 1.28 15.32 -1.43
N GLY A 86 2.07 14.24 -1.51
CA GLY A 86 2.27 13.30 -0.41
C GLY A 86 1.08 12.38 -0.14
N ASP A 87 1.07 11.73 1.02
CA ASP A 87 0.04 10.78 1.45
C ASP A 87 -1.33 11.42 1.71
N SER A 88 -1.38 12.71 2.05
CA SER A 88 -2.62 13.43 2.37
C SER A 88 -3.70 13.38 1.27
N CYS A 89 -3.29 13.20 0.01
CA CYS A 89 -4.22 13.11 -1.13
C CYS A 89 -4.88 11.73 -1.30
N MET A 90 -4.37 10.69 -0.63
CA MET A 90 -4.71 9.30 -0.93
C MET A 90 -6.18 8.97 -0.67
N ALA A 91 -6.79 9.47 0.42
CA ALA A 91 -8.22 9.28 0.69
C ALA A 91 -9.09 9.85 -0.44
N GLY A 92 -8.72 11.03 -0.96
CA GLY A 92 -9.38 11.64 -2.11
C GLY A 92 -9.23 10.79 -3.38
N LEU A 93 -8.06 10.20 -3.61
CA LEU A 93 -7.79 9.33 -4.76
C LEU A 93 -8.54 7.99 -4.65
N VAL A 94 -8.69 7.43 -3.46
CA VAL A 94 -9.52 6.24 -3.17
C VAL A 94 -10.98 6.52 -3.53
N ARG A 95 -11.56 7.61 -3.01
CA ARG A 95 -12.95 8.00 -3.31
C ARG A 95 -13.20 8.21 -4.81
N ARG A 96 -12.19 8.64 -5.56
CA ARG A 96 -12.23 8.84 -7.02
C ARG A 96 -11.91 7.57 -7.82
N GLY A 97 -11.65 6.44 -7.17
CA GLY A 97 -11.32 5.17 -7.82
C GLY A 97 -9.96 5.16 -8.53
N LYS A 98 -9.04 6.05 -8.15
CA LYS A 98 -7.68 6.12 -8.71
C LYS A 98 -6.67 5.26 -7.94
N ILE A 99 -7.00 4.99 -6.68
CA ILE A 99 -6.37 3.99 -5.82
C ILE A 99 -7.46 2.97 -5.49
N MET A 100 -7.18 1.69 -5.70
CA MET A 100 -8.08 0.60 -5.33
C MET A 100 -7.42 -0.23 -4.22
N PRO A 101 -7.90 -0.11 -2.98
CA PRO A 101 -7.43 -0.89 -1.85
C PRO A 101 -8.11 -2.26 -1.79
N PHE A 102 -7.34 -3.29 -1.45
CA PHE A 102 -7.83 -4.63 -1.17
C PHE A 102 -7.25 -5.10 0.17
N LEU A 103 -8.12 -5.50 1.08
CA LEU A 103 -7.71 -6.08 2.36
C LEU A 103 -7.50 -7.58 2.16
N LEU A 104 -6.30 -8.04 2.50
CA LEU A 104 -5.87 -9.42 2.28
C LEU A 104 -5.87 -10.25 3.57
N GLN A 105 -5.94 -9.58 4.72
CA GLN A 105 -5.95 -10.19 6.04
C GLN A 105 -7.16 -9.75 6.85
N GLN A 106 -7.43 -10.51 7.91
CA GLN A 106 -8.47 -10.21 8.88
C GLN A 106 -8.13 -8.97 9.71
N ARG A 107 -9.15 -8.28 10.23
CA ARG A 107 -9.01 -7.05 11.02
C ARG A 107 -7.97 -7.18 12.12
N ASP A 108 -8.04 -8.23 12.94
CA ASP A 108 -7.14 -8.41 14.09
C ASP A 108 -5.67 -8.51 13.67
N ALA A 109 -5.39 -9.15 12.52
CA ALA A 109 -4.03 -9.22 11.98
C ALA A 109 -3.56 -7.87 11.42
N LEU A 110 -4.46 -7.11 10.79
CA LEU A 110 -4.16 -5.76 10.31
C LEU A 110 -3.90 -4.77 11.46
N GLU A 111 -4.64 -4.90 12.56
CA GLU A 111 -4.44 -4.14 13.79
C GLU A 111 -3.11 -4.48 14.45
N ALA A 112 -2.79 -5.78 14.60
CA ALA A 112 -1.52 -6.25 15.16
C ALA A 112 -0.28 -5.80 14.36
N ALA A 113 -0.46 -5.52 13.07
CA ALA A 113 0.57 -5.02 12.16
C ALA A 113 0.53 -3.49 11.95
N GLY A 114 -0.30 -2.75 12.70
CA GLY A 114 -0.37 -1.28 12.58
C GLY A 114 -0.94 -0.77 11.25
N ILE A 115 -1.57 -1.62 10.44
CA ILE A 115 -2.16 -1.24 9.15
C ILE A 115 -3.53 -0.56 9.36
N LEU A 116 -4.19 -0.80 10.49
CA LEU A 116 -5.54 -0.27 10.75
C LEU A 116 -5.59 1.26 10.72
N ASP A 117 -4.63 1.94 11.33
CA ASP A 117 -4.54 3.42 11.31
C ASP A 117 -4.41 3.96 9.87
N PHE A 118 -3.66 3.25 9.03
CA PHE A 118 -3.54 3.59 7.62
C PHE A 118 -4.86 3.36 6.85
N ILE A 119 -5.59 2.29 7.16
CA ILE A 119 -6.92 2.02 6.57
C ILE A 119 -7.92 3.12 6.98
N GLU A 120 -7.89 3.55 8.24
CA GLU A 120 -8.72 4.62 8.76
C GLU A 120 -8.38 5.98 8.13
N ALA A 121 -7.10 6.29 7.94
CA ALA A 121 -6.65 7.48 7.24
C ALA A 121 -7.11 7.52 5.76
N LEU A 122 -7.26 6.34 5.14
CA LEU A 122 -7.84 6.20 3.80
C LEU A 122 -9.38 6.22 3.79
N GLU A 123 -10.00 6.34 4.97
CA GLU A 123 -11.44 6.30 5.20
C GLU A 123 -12.13 5.05 4.64
N LEU A 124 -11.45 3.92 4.74
CA LEU A 124 -11.95 2.65 4.24
C LEU A 124 -12.80 1.94 5.29
N ALA A 125 -13.91 1.36 4.83
CA ALA A 125 -14.66 0.43 5.66
C ALA A 125 -13.85 -0.85 5.86
N THR A 126 -13.59 -1.22 7.13
CA THR A 126 -13.00 -2.52 7.46
C THR A 126 -14.07 -3.61 7.50
N PRO A 127 -13.80 -4.82 6.96
CA PRO A 127 -14.64 -5.98 7.14
C PRO A 127 -14.84 -6.24 8.63
N LYS A 128 -16.10 -6.44 9.03
CA LYS A 128 -16.44 -6.93 10.36
C LYS A 128 -16.22 -8.44 10.40
N HIS A 129 -15.72 -8.91 11.54
CA HIS A 129 -15.35 -10.29 11.90
C HIS A 129 -16.14 -11.40 11.18
#